data_AF-A0A0P0GMX3-F1
#
_entry.id   AF-A0A0P0GMX3-F1
#
_cell.length_a   1.000
_cell.length_b   1.000
_cell.length_c   1.000
_cell.angle_alpha   90.00
_cell.angle_beta   90.00
_cell.angle_gamma   90.00
#
_symmetry.space_group_name_H-M   'P 1'
#
loop_
_entity.id
_entity.type
_entity.pdbx_description
1 polymer ?
#
loop_
_entity_poly.entity_id
_entity_poly.type
_entity_poly.pdbx_seq_one_letter_code
_entity_poly.pdbx_strand_id
1 'polypeptide(L)'
;MKKMLFTTIVLFSLVACMEQKHTDIQKMKEISIEKAPKGFGCFNSPRVFIKYKQPVNGYTVKAMWLPYYNSGDTTIAETGVTTSLFFDSEDNQFYINLEVKHVIDTLCFHYSHLKDGDVLYWDYVPKDSNEILPRYAPFCFSDVDFDGKEELVITHQRGGSRSSNTYKIYKIHGYDKVELMTDEPFNDLENTAEFDSINKTITTIGSSGVYNTVVYTYKQKEYSTMDWNRPTTVPKFDIIKAEVIDGEEHRIYVRKRDKLELVK
;
A
#
# COMPACT_ATOMS: atom_id res chain seq x y z
N MET A 1 -35.95 -36.92 79.59
CA MET A 1 -34.85 -37.49 80.40
C MET A 1 -33.81 -38.12 79.49
N LYS A 2 -32.54 -37.73 79.64
CA LYS A 2 -31.28 -38.45 79.34
C LYS A 2 -31.03 -38.93 77.89
N LYS A 3 -30.01 -38.32 77.24
CA LYS A 3 -28.68 -38.89 76.87
C LYS A 3 -28.76 -39.82 75.63
N MET A 4 -27.88 -39.78 74.62
CA MET A 4 -26.43 -39.74 74.68
C MET A 4 -25.83 -39.52 73.27
N LEU A 5 -24.61 -38.98 73.28
CA LEU A 5 -23.66 -38.65 72.19
C LEU A 5 -23.05 -39.92 71.52
N PHE A 6 -22.65 -39.88 70.23
CA PHE A 6 -21.24 -39.93 69.74
C PHE A 6 -21.03 -40.35 68.24
N THR A 7 -20.27 -39.49 67.53
CA THR A 7 -19.20 -39.70 66.50
C THR A 7 -19.40 -40.39 65.13
N THR A 8 -19.28 -39.56 64.07
CA THR A 8 -18.35 -39.59 62.90
C THR A 8 -18.20 -40.84 62.00
N ILE A 9 -18.35 -40.69 60.68
CA ILE A 9 -17.27 -40.56 59.66
C ILE A 9 -17.88 -40.29 58.27
N VAL A 10 -17.16 -39.47 57.52
CA VAL A 10 -17.36 -38.91 56.17
C VAL A 10 -17.21 -39.96 55.06
N LEU A 11 -18.02 -39.90 53.98
CA LEU A 11 -17.49 -39.94 52.61
C LEU A 11 -18.47 -39.46 51.52
N PHE A 12 -18.01 -38.43 50.81
CA PHE A 12 -18.28 -37.99 49.44
C PHE A 12 -19.30 -38.76 48.59
N SER A 13 -20.25 -38.02 48.00
CA SER A 13 -20.28 -37.78 46.55
C SER A 13 -21.57 -37.06 46.15
N LEU A 14 -21.54 -35.73 45.99
CA LEU A 14 -22.54 -34.99 45.21
C LEU A 14 -22.20 -33.50 45.06
N VAL A 15 -21.02 -33.16 44.53
CA VAL A 15 -20.86 -31.87 43.82
C VAL A 15 -19.80 -32.06 42.73
N ALA A 16 -20.22 -32.40 41.52
CA ALA A 16 -19.36 -32.32 40.34
C ALA A 16 -20.22 -32.04 39.09
N CYS A 17 -21.02 -30.99 39.15
CA CYS A 17 -21.57 -30.37 37.95
C CYS A 17 -21.98 -28.96 38.34
N MET A 18 -21.05 -28.00 38.21
CA MET A 18 -21.31 -26.56 37.95
C MET A 18 -20.04 -25.68 38.04
N GLU A 19 -18.87 -26.20 38.42
CA GLU A 19 -17.65 -25.38 38.56
C GLU A 19 -16.69 -25.39 37.36
N GLN A 20 -17.11 -25.90 36.20
CA GLN A 20 -16.22 -26.07 35.05
C GLN A 20 -16.49 -25.11 33.88
N LYS A 21 -17.47 -24.21 33.99
CA LYS A 21 -17.76 -23.22 32.92
C LYS A 21 -17.17 -21.83 33.15
N HIS A 22 -16.71 -21.52 34.36
CA HIS A 22 -16.11 -20.20 34.66
C HIS A 22 -14.59 -20.16 34.54
N THR A 23 -13.93 -21.33 34.53
CA THR A 23 -12.46 -21.46 34.47
C THR A 23 -11.91 -21.40 33.05
N ASP A 24 -12.69 -21.78 32.03
CA ASP A 24 -12.24 -21.74 30.63
C ASP A 24 -12.25 -20.32 30.03
N ILE A 25 -13.11 -19.42 30.53
CA ILE A 25 -13.20 -18.03 30.06
C ILE A 25 -12.08 -17.16 30.68
N GLN A 26 -11.66 -17.44 31.92
CA GLN A 26 -10.56 -16.71 32.55
C GLN A 26 -9.18 -17.15 32.06
N LYS A 27 -9.03 -18.38 31.55
CA LYS A 27 -7.78 -18.86 30.97
C LYS A 27 -7.43 -18.23 29.61
N MET A 28 -8.40 -17.57 28.96
CA MET A 28 -8.13 -16.77 27.75
C MET A 28 -7.54 -15.40 28.03
N LYS A 29 -7.47 -14.95 29.29
CA LYS A 29 -6.98 -13.61 29.64
C LYS A 29 -5.46 -13.53 29.88
N GLU A 30 -4.76 -14.65 29.67
CA GLU A 30 -3.30 -14.78 29.79
C GLU A 30 -2.68 -15.42 28.53
N ILE A 31 -3.21 -15.11 27.34
CA ILE A 31 -2.54 -15.46 26.07
C ILE A 31 -1.40 -14.46 25.87
N SER A 32 -0.31 -14.70 26.58
CA SER A 32 1.02 -14.25 26.19
C SER A 32 1.35 -14.86 24.83
N ILE A 33 1.35 -14.01 23.78
CA ILE A 33 1.91 -14.21 22.42
C ILE A 33 2.31 -15.67 22.13
N GLU A 34 1.33 -16.53 21.86
CA GLU A 34 1.62 -17.93 21.56
C GLU A 34 2.14 -18.03 20.13
N LYS A 35 3.40 -18.43 20.01
CA LYS A 35 4.09 -18.79 18.77
C LYS A 35 3.12 -19.51 17.83
N ALA A 36 3.13 -19.11 16.56
CA ALA A 36 2.38 -19.71 15.47
C ALA A 36 2.45 -21.25 15.54
N PRO A 37 1.37 -21.96 15.15
CA PRO A 37 1.29 -23.41 15.26
C PRO A 37 2.53 -24.12 14.70
N LYS A 38 2.83 -25.32 15.18
CA LYS A 38 3.98 -26.09 14.70
C LYS A 38 3.91 -26.23 13.17
N GLY A 39 4.97 -25.80 12.46
CA GLY A 39 5.02 -25.73 11.00
C GLY A 39 4.67 -24.37 10.39
N PHE A 40 4.15 -23.44 11.19
CA PHE A 40 3.74 -22.08 10.79
C PHE A 40 4.66 -21.00 11.34
N GLY A 41 5.90 -21.36 11.73
CA GLY A 41 6.86 -20.44 12.33
C GLY A 41 7.21 -19.22 11.45
N CYS A 42 6.98 -19.31 10.13
CA CYS A 42 7.12 -18.20 9.17
C CYS A 42 6.13 -17.05 9.42
N PHE A 43 5.07 -17.26 10.20
CA PHE A 43 4.10 -16.21 10.59
C PHE A 43 4.39 -15.60 11.97
N ASN A 44 5.53 -15.91 12.60
CA ASN A 44 5.91 -15.34 13.90
C ASN A 44 6.49 -13.92 13.81
N SER A 45 6.55 -13.32 12.63
CA SER A 45 6.92 -11.91 12.51
C SER A 45 5.84 -11.04 13.19
N PRO A 46 6.22 -10.06 14.02
CA PRO A 46 5.25 -9.20 14.66
C PRO A 46 4.54 -8.36 13.61
N ARG A 47 3.29 -8.04 13.89
CA ARG A 47 2.49 -7.08 13.16
C ARG A 47 2.49 -5.80 13.97
N VAL A 48 3.09 -4.77 13.43
CA VAL A 48 3.16 -3.45 14.04
C VAL A 48 2.20 -2.56 13.27
N PHE A 49 1.47 -1.72 13.99
CA PHE A 49 0.50 -0.80 13.41
C PHE A 49 1.06 0.61 13.43
N ILE A 50 0.87 1.34 12.34
CA ILE A 50 1.20 2.77 12.28
C ILE A 50 -0.12 3.53 12.19
N LYS A 51 -0.28 4.56 13.00
CA LYS A 51 -1.34 5.56 12.88
C LYS A 51 -0.70 6.91 12.62
N TYR A 52 -1.01 7.52 11.48
CA TYR A 52 -0.56 8.88 11.22
C TYR A 52 -1.31 9.85 12.14
N LYS A 53 -0.58 10.79 12.74
CA LYS A 53 -1.10 11.71 13.76
C LYS A 53 -2.07 12.73 13.15
N GLN A 54 -1.73 13.24 11.97
CA GLN A 54 -2.54 14.15 11.19
C GLN A 54 -3.34 13.43 10.10
N PRO A 55 -4.51 13.96 9.72
CA PRO A 55 -5.18 13.54 8.49
C PRO A 55 -4.29 13.77 7.26
N VAL A 56 -4.35 12.86 6.30
CA VAL A 56 -3.69 12.99 5.00
C VAL A 56 -4.76 13.07 3.93
N ASN A 57 -4.85 14.22 3.25
CA ASN A 57 -5.92 14.52 2.31
C ASN A 57 -7.33 14.27 2.87
N GLY A 58 -7.56 14.66 4.13
CA GLY A 58 -8.83 14.45 4.83
C GLY A 58 -9.05 13.04 5.43
N TYR A 59 -8.16 12.09 5.15
CA TYR A 59 -8.26 10.73 5.69
C TYR A 59 -7.45 10.54 6.97
N THR A 60 -8.03 9.86 7.95
CA THR A 60 -7.24 9.17 8.98
C THR A 60 -6.58 7.95 8.34
N VAL A 61 -5.25 7.91 8.34
CA VAL A 61 -4.49 6.82 7.71
C VAL A 61 -3.87 5.91 8.75
N LYS A 62 -4.06 4.60 8.55
CA LYS A 62 -3.44 3.54 9.35
C LYS A 62 -2.71 2.56 8.44
N ALA A 63 -1.62 1.98 8.91
CA ALA A 63 -0.86 0.98 8.16
C ALA A 63 -0.59 -0.26 9.02
N MET A 64 -0.58 -1.43 8.38
CA MET A 64 -0.04 -2.66 8.96
C MET A 64 1.36 -2.90 8.39
N TRP A 65 2.35 -2.89 9.27
CA TRP A 65 3.77 -2.99 8.95
C TRP A 65 4.37 -4.24 9.59
N LEU A 66 5.17 -4.97 8.81
CA LEU A 66 5.88 -6.17 9.23
C LEU A 66 7.38 -5.87 9.26
N PRO A 67 7.99 -5.67 10.44
CA PRO A 67 9.43 -5.50 10.55
C PRO A 67 10.20 -6.74 10.11
N TYR A 68 11.32 -6.52 9.45
CA TYR A 68 12.37 -7.50 9.20
C TYR A 68 13.35 -7.50 10.37
N TYR A 69 13.64 -8.67 10.91
CA TYR A 69 14.73 -8.85 11.87
C TYR A 69 15.99 -9.31 11.17
N ASN A 70 17.13 -8.74 11.56
CA ASN A 70 18.42 -9.27 11.13
C ASN A 70 18.62 -10.67 11.72
N SER A 71 18.93 -11.65 10.86
CA SER A 71 19.17 -13.03 11.25
C SER A 71 20.45 -13.13 12.08
N GLY A 72 20.32 -13.04 13.40
CA GLY A 72 21.43 -13.10 14.34
C GLY A 72 21.28 -12.15 15.53
N ASP A 73 20.46 -11.11 15.39
CA ASP A 73 20.20 -10.15 16.46
C ASP A 73 18.71 -9.79 16.51
N THR A 74 18.00 -10.32 17.50
CA THR A 74 16.57 -10.06 17.75
C THR A 74 16.29 -8.63 18.19
N THR A 75 17.29 -7.76 18.24
CA THR A 75 17.19 -6.45 18.90
C THR A 75 16.94 -5.29 17.92
N ILE A 76 17.13 -5.48 16.61
CA ILE A 76 17.00 -4.39 15.62
C ILE A 76 16.14 -4.81 14.42
N ALA A 77 14.98 -4.19 14.29
CA ALA A 77 14.27 -4.14 13.03
C ALA A 77 14.77 -2.92 12.25
N GLU A 78 15.74 -3.12 11.37
CA GLU A 78 16.25 -2.02 10.54
C GLU A 78 15.20 -1.65 9.49
N THR A 79 14.50 -2.62 8.92
CA THR A 79 13.55 -2.38 7.82
C THR A 79 12.27 -3.18 8.03
N GLY A 80 11.27 -2.97 7.19
CA GLY A 80 10.04 -3.75 7.20
C GLY A 80 9.16 -3.43 6.01
N VAL A 81 8.13 -4.23 5.79
CA VAL A 81 7.19 -4.07 4.69
C VAL A 81 5.82 -3.66 5.19
N THR A 82 5.24 -2.66 4.55
CA THR A 82 3.81 -2.40 4.71
C THR A 82 3.04 -3.35 3.83
N THR A 83 2.06 -3.98 4.45
CA THR A 83 1.19 -4.97 3.82
C THR A 83 -0.19 -4.41 3.51
N SER A 84 -0.66 -3.46 4.32
CA SER A 84 -1.95 -2.81 4.10
C SER A 84 -1.92 -1.36 4.55
N LEU A 85 -2.58 -0.51 3.77
CA LEU A 85 -2.94 0.85 4.13
C LEU A 85 -4.47 0.93 4.26
N PHE A 86 -4.93 1.65 5.27
CA PHE A 86 -6.34 1.88 5.53
C PHE A 86 -6.60 3.39 5.62
N PHE A 87 -7.59 3.84 4.85
CA PHE A 87 -7.98 5.23 4.72
C PHE A 87 -9.43 5.38 5.19
N ASP A 88 -9.66 6.33 6.08
CA ASP A 88 -10.94 6.51 6.76
C ASP A 88 -11.28 8.00 6.88
N SER A 89 -12.39 8.41 6.27
CA SER A 89 -12.97 9.74 6.39
C SER A 89 -14.47 9.62 6.68
N GLU A 90 -15.17 10.76 6.88
CA GLU A 90 -16.62 10.73 7.14
C GLU A 90 -17.43 10.16 5.96
N ASP A 91 -16.95 10.37 4.74
CA ASP A 91 -17.68 10.03 3.51
C ASP A 91 -17.18 8.74 2.84
N ASN A 92 -15.97 8.27 3.18
CA ASN A 92 -15.31 7.21 2.45
C ASN A 92 -14.35 6.40 3.32
N GLN A 93 -14.36 5.09 3.11
CA GLN A 93 -13.44 4.14 3.71
C GLN A 93 -12.97 3.16 2.65
N PHE A 94 -11.68 2.83 2.67
CA PHE A 94 -11.10 1.81 1.81
C PHE A 94 -9.75 1.33 2.35
N TYR A 95 -9.29 0.19 1.84
CA TYR A 95 -7.97 -0.34 2.11
C TYR A 95 -7.23 -0.66 0.82
N ILE A 96 -5.91 -0.51 0.85
CA ILE A 96 -5.00 -0.95 -0.20
C ILE A 96 -4.14 -2.07 0.35
N ASN A 97 -4.23 -3.24 -0.27
CA ASN A 97 -3.28 -4.32 -0.02
C ASN A 97 -2.04 -4.11 -0.88
N LEU A 98 -0.91 -3.99 -0.22
CA LEU A 98 0.37 -3.73 -0.83
C LEU A 98 1.08 -5.06 -1.08
N GLU A 99 1.56 -5.24 -2.31
CA GLU A 99 2.45 -6.36 -2.63
C GLU A 99 3.77 -6.19 -1.88
N VAL A 100 4.41 -7.30 -1.51
CA VAL A 100 5.48 -7.39 -0.50
C VAL A 100 6.79 -6.68 -0.90
N LYS A 101 6.80 -5.34 -1.03
CA LYS A 101 7.99 -4.51 -1.29
C LYS A 101 7.87 -3.04 -0.86
N HIS A 102 6.74 -2.61 -0.29
CA HIS A 102 6.55 -1.20 0.06
C HIS A 102 7.17 -0.91 1.43
N VAL A 103 8.36 -0.32 1.41
CA VAL A 103 8.94 0.34 2.59
C VAL A 103 8.10 1.58 2.84
N ILE A 104 7.18 1.51 3.80
CA ILE A 104 6.70 2.75 4.40
C ILE A 104 7.85 3.26 5.23
N ASP A 105 8.41 4.34 4.71
CA ASP A 105 9.24 5.26 5.42
C ASP A 105 10.56 4.65 5.90
N THR A 106 11.63 5.08 5.25
CA THR A 106 13.02 4.91 5.66
C THR A 106 13.33 5.53 7.03
N LEU A 107 12.38 5.57 7.97
CA LEU A 107 12.49 6.25 9.26
C LEU A 107 12.01 5.38 10.45
N CYS A 108 11.42 4.19 10.22
CA CYS A 108 11.16 3.22 11.30
C CYS A 108 12.45 2.57 11.87
N PHE A 109 13.63 2.89 11.31
CA PHE A 109 14.96 2.37 11.68
C PHE A 109 15.37 2.53 13.16
N HIS A 110 14.58 3.20 13.98
CA HIS A 110 15.00 3.62 15.33
C HIS A 110 14.21 2.97 16.47
N TYR A 111 13.26 2.06 16.17
CA TYR A 111 12.52 1.33 17.21
C TYR A 111 13.09 -0.07 17.40
N SER A 112 13.88 -0.24 18.46
CA SER A 112 14.31 -1.56 18.91
C SER A 112 13.18 -2.27 19.67
N HIS A 113 13.17 -3.61 19.61
CA HIS A 113 12.29 -4.47 20.42
C HIS A 113 10.77 -4.33 20.20
N LEU A 114 10.33 -3.99 19.00
CA LEU A 114 8.91 -3.97 18.67
C LEU A 114 8.27 -5.35 18.86
N LYS A 115 7.08 -5.36 19.48
CA LYS A 115 6.27 -6.55 19.73
C LYS A 115 5.09 -6.59 18.78
N ASP A 116 4.57 -7.80 18.59
CA ASP A 116 3.31 -7.98 17.88
C ASP A 116 2.20 -7.19 18.57
N GLY A 117 1.47 -6.38 17.81
CA GLY A 117 0.41 -5.50 18.31
C GLY A 117 0.86 -4.09 18.68
N ASP A 118 2.15 -3.77 18.64
CA ASP A 118 2.62 -2.42 18.93
C ASP A 118 2.02 -1.38 17.97
N VAL A 119 1.71 -0.19 18.49
CA VAL A 119 1.16 0.92 17.70
C VAL A 119 2.11 2.10 17.74
N LEU A 120 2.59 2.51 16.57
CA LEU A 120 3.41 3.68 16.36
C LEU A 120 2.52 4.85 15.92
N TYR A 121 2.77 6.03 16.48
CA TYR A 121 2.12 7.27 16.07
C TYR A 121 3.11 8.10 15.26
N TRP A 122 2.81 8.33 13.98
CA TRP A 122 3.78 8.87 13.03
C TRP A 122 3.35 10.22 12.47
N ASP A 123 4.31 11.11 12.28
CA ASP A 123 4.09 12.36 11.55
C ASP A 123 4.23 12.07 10.05
N TYR A 124 3.15 12.19 9.29
CA TYR A 124 3.18 12.09 7.84
C TYR A 124 3.99 13.25 7.22
N VAL A 125 5.02 12.93 6.45
CA VAL A 125 5.79 13.91 5.67
C VAL A 125 5.20 13.96 4.25
N PRO A 126 4.55 15.07 3.87
CA PRO A 126 3.99 15.21 2.53
C PRO A 126 5.09 15.36 1.47
N LYS A 127 4.72 15.13 0.21
CA LYS A 127 5.55 15.50 -0.94
C LYS A 127 5.70 17.01 -1.05
N ASP A 128 6.68 17.46 -1.84
CA ASP A 128 6.79 18.86 -2.20
C ASP A 128 5.60 19.30 -3.06
N SER A 129 5.15 20.54 -2.91
CA SER A 129 3.97 21.08 -3.60
C SER A 129 4.05 21.01 -5.14
N ASN A 130 5.27 21.03 -5.69
CA ASN A 130 5.53 20.96 -7.13
C ASN A 130 5.66 19.52 -7.65
N GLU A 131 5.73 18.52 -6.76
CA GLU A 131 5.82 17.11 -7.16
C GLU A 131 4.43 16.58 -7.50
N ILE A 132 4.29 15.87 -8.62
CA ILE A 132 3.10 15.04 -8.90
C ILE A 132 3.32 13.63 -8.34
N LEU A 133 4.49 13.07 -8.62
CA LEU A 133 4.94 11.80 -8.05
C LEU A 133 5.90 12.07 -6.88
N PRO A 134 5.63 11.52 -5.68
CA PRO A 134 6.37 11.85 -4.48
C PRO A 134 7.76 11.21 -4.47
N ARG A 135 8.82 11.99 -4.22
CA ARG A 135 10.17 11.43 -4.14
C ARG A 135 10.43 10.60 -2.89
N TYR A 136 9.92 11.06 -1.76
CA TYR A 136 10.21 10.47 -0.45
C TYR A 136 8.96 9.97 0.28
N ALA A 137 7.82 10.64 0.12
CA ALA A 137 6.60 10.24 0.79
C ALA A 137 6.19 8.82 0.36
N PRO A 138 5.77 7.95 1.30
CA PRO A 138 5.40 6.56 0.99
C PRO A 138 4.15 6.49 0.11
N PHE A 139 3.31 7.51 0.18
CA PHE A 139 2.18 7.73 -0.69
C PHE A 139 1.85 9.22 -0.72
N CYS A 140 1.07 9.66 -1.71
CA CYS A 140 0.45 10.99 -1.74
C CYS A 140 -0.88 10.94 -2.50
N PHE A 141 -1.55 12.09 -2.55
CA PHE A 141 -2.69 12.31 -3.42
C PHE A 141 -2.29 13.35 -4.47
N SER A 142 -2.60 13.06 -5.74
CA SER A 142 -2.29 13.91 -6.90
C SER A 142 -3.28 13.65 -8.01
N ASP A 143 -3.73 14.71 -8.69
CA ASP A 143 -4.46 14.60 -9.97
C ASP A 143 -3.45 14.22 -11.06
N VAL A 144 -3.34 12.92 -11.34
CA VAL A 144 -2.35 12.39 -12.30
C VAL A 144 -2.95 12.16 -13.68
N ASP A 145 -4.28 12.09 -13.77
CA ASP A 145 -4.98 11.88 -15.03
C ASP A 145 -5.62 13.16 -15.59
N PHE A 146 -5.51 14.30 -14.90
CA PHE A 146 -5.97 15.62 -15.33
C PHE A 146 -7.49 15.78 -15.37
N ASP A 147 -8.22 15.01 -14.56
CA ASP A 147 -9.69 15.13 -14.41
C ASP A 147 -10.13 16.10 -13.30
N GLY A 148 -9.18 16.66 -12.54
CA GLY A 148 -9.41 17.58 -11.44
C GLY A 148 -9.69 16.90 -10.09
N LYS A 149 -9.62 15.57 -10.02
CA LYS A 149 -9.70 14.78 -8.79
C LYS A 149 -8.37 14.10 -8.54
N GLU A 150 -8.01 13.98 -7.26
CA GLU A 150 -6.75 13.35 -6.92
C GLU A 150 -6.88 11.82 -6.85
N GLU A 151 -5.94 11.13 -7.47
CA GLU A 151 -5.68 9.71 -7.28
C GLU A 151 -4.75 9.47 -6.08
N LEU A 152 -4.82 8.27 -5.51
CA LEU A 152 -3.84 7.80 -4.53
C LEU A 152 -2.61 7.25 -5.25
N VAL A 153 -1.47 7.86 -5.02
CA VAL A 153 -0.17 7.46 -5.55
C VAL A 153 0.61 6.74 -4.46
N ILE A 154 0.92 5.45 -4.65
CA ILE A 154 1.76 4.68 -3.72
C ILE A 154 3.18 4.57 -4.28
N THR A 155 4.16 4.92 -3.47
CA THR A 155 5.58 4.84 -3.83
C THR A 155 6.13 3.44 -3.59
N HIS A 156 6.89 2.95 -4.56
CA HIS A 156 7.78 1.80 -4.40
C HIS A 156 9.21 2.31 -4.59
N GLN A 157 9.87 2.55 -3.45
CA GLN A 157 11.21 3.12 -3.44
C GLN A 157 12.20 2.16 -4.10
N ARG A 158 13.02 2.69 -5.01
CA ARG A 158 14.06 1.92 -5.74
C ARG A 158 13.53 0.70 -6.49
N GLY A 159 12.25 0.72 -6.86
CA GLY A 159 11.57 -0.37 -7.55
C GLY A 159 11.78 -0.42 -9.06
N GLY A 160 12.31 0.65 -9.66
CA GLY A 160 12.45 0.80 -11.11
C GLY A 160 13.89 0.78 -11.62
N SER A 161 14.05 1.24 -12.85
CA SER A 161 15.31 1.32 -13.57
C SER A 161 16.36 2.14 -12.81
N ARG A 162 17.57 1.58 -12.66
CA ARG A 162 18.70 2.26 -11.97
C ARG A 162 18.34 2.74 -10.55
N SER A 163 17.51 1.97 -9.83
CA SER A 163 17.02 2.30 -8.49
C SER A 163 16.14 3.56 -8.44
N SER A 164 15.47 3.90 -9.55
CA SER A 164 14.37 4.87 -9.56
C SER A 164 13.20 4.38 -8.70
N ASN A 165 12.35 5.31 -8.26
CA ASN A 165 11.09 4.93 -7.63
C ASN A 165 10.09 4.56 -8.73
N THR A 166 9.29 3.52 -8.47
CA THR A 166 8.09 3.22 -9.25
C THR A 166 6.84 3.56 -8.45
N TYR A 167 5.71 3.71 -9.14
CA TYR A 167 4.46 4.11 -8.52
C TYR A 167 3.30 3.21 -8.93
N LYS A 168 2.43 2.91 -7.96
CA LYS A 168 1.10 2.33 -8.22
C LYS A 168 0.06 3.41 -8.01
N ILE A 169 -0.79 3.61 -9.00
CA ILE A 169 -1.81 4.66 -9.00
C ILE A 169 -3.18 4.03 -8.79
N TYR A 170 -3.94 4.56 -7.84
CA TYR A 170 -5.27 4.08 -7.52
C TYR A 170 -6.30 5.18 -7.71
N LYS A 171 -7.28 4.91 -8.57
CA LYS A 171 -8.44 5.79 -8.78
C LYS A 171 -9.49 5.53 -7.71
N ILE A 172 -9.92 6.59 -7.04
CA ILE A 172 -10.87 6.54 -5.93
C ILE A 172 -12.25 6.90 -6.47
N HIS A 173 -13.17 5.94 -6.48
CA HIS A 173 -14.54 6.13 -6.99
C HIS A 173 -15.56 6.39 -5.87
N GLY A 174 -15.16 6.29 -4.60
CA GLY A 174 -16.03 6.40 -3.42
C GLY A 174 -15.96 5.16 -2.53
N TYR A 175 -17.01 4.96 -1.71
CA TYR A 175 -17.06 3.94 -0.64
C TYR A 175 -16.63 2.55 -1.10
N ASP A 176 -15.55 2.02 -0.52
CA ASP A 176 -14.93 0.72 -0.82
C ASP A 176 -14.63 0.46 -2.32
N LYS A 177 -14.66 1.49 -3.18
CA LYS A 177 -14.41 1.36 -4.61
C LYS A 177 -13.15 2.12 -4.99
N VAL A 178 -12.03 1.40 -4.92
CA VAL A 178 -10.72 1.88 -5.35
C VAL A 178 -10.16 0.93 -6.40
N GLU A 179 -9.66 1.49 -7.48
CA GLU A 179 -9.22 0.76 -8.68
C GLU A 179 -7.75 1.02 -8.96
N LEU A 180 -6.95 -0.03 -9.08
CA LEU A 180 -5.57 0.09 -9.57
C LEU A 180 -5.61 0.44 -11.07
N MET A 181 -4.95 1.53 -11.45
CA MET A 181 -4.84 1.93 -12.85
C MET A 181 -3.75 1.09 -13.53
N THR A 182 -4.17 0.15 -14.38
CA THR A 182 -3.28 -0.81 -15.05
C THR A 182 -3.05 -0.53 -16.54
N ASP A 183 -3.66 0.51 -17.08
CA ASP A 183 -3.45 0.94 -18.46
C ASP A 183 -2.27 1.91 -18.56
N GLU A 184 -1.61 1.95 -19.72
CA GLU A 184 -0.57 2.95 -19.99
C GLU A 184 -1.15 4.38 -19.93
N PRO A 185 -0.41 5.36 -19.40
CA PRO A 185 0.98 5.27 -18.91
C PRO A 185 1.12 4.86 -17.44
N PHE A 186 0.03 4.52 -16.74
CA PHE A 186 0.02 4.35 -15.28
C PHE A 186 0.53 2.99 -14.79
N ASN A 187 0.61 2.01 -15.68
CA ASN A 187 1.03 0.64 -15.39
C ASN A 187 2.51 0.50 -15.02
N ASP A 188 3.38 1.44 -15.42
CA ASP A 188 4.81 1.42 -15.15
C ASP A 188 5.41 2.83 -15.04
N LEU A 189 4.88 3.63 -14.11
CA LEU A 189 5.41 4.97 -13.84
C LEU A 189 6.68 4.91 -12.99
N GLU A 190 7.74 5.55 -13.48
CA GLU A 190 8.96 5.85 -12.73
C GLU A 190 9.04 7.34 -12.37
N ASN A 191 9.94 7.72 -11.45
CA ASN A 191 10.09 9.12 -11.03
C ASN A 191 10.71 10.05 -12.09
N THR A 192 11.02 9.51 -13.27
CA THR A 192 11.42 10.24 -14.47
C THR A 192 10.21 10.69 -15.30
N ALA A 193 9.00 10.25 -14.96
CA ALA A 193 7.80 10.66 -15.64
C ALA A 193 7.54 12.16 -15.45
N GLU A 194 7.21 12.85 -16.53
CA GLU A 194 6.89 14.27 -16.54
C GLU A 194 5.40 14.46 -16.84
N PHE A 195 4.77 15.37 -16.10
CA PHE A 195 3.35 15.68 -16.21
C PHE A 195 3.19 17.13 -16.66
N ASP A 196 2.42 17.34 -17.72
CA ASP A 196 2.00 18.65 -18.19
C ASP A 196 0.48 18.72 -18.12
N SER A 197 -0.02 19.33 -17.05
CA SER A 197 -1.45 19.48 -16.80
C SER A 197 -2.13 20.48 -17.76
N ILE A 198 -1.37 21.39 -18.37
CA ILE A 198 -1.91 22.36 -19.34
C ILE A 198 -2.19 21.65 -20.65
N ASN A 199 -1.23 20.88 -21.15
CA ASN A 199 -1.37 20.15 -22.41
C ASN A 199 -2.01 18.76 -22.24
N LYS A 200 -2.23 18.34 -21.00
CA LYS A 200 -2.75 17.03 -20.59
C LYS A 200 -1.92 15.89 -21.17
N THR A 201 -0.60 16.01 -20.98
CA THR A 201 0.37 15.02 -21.48
C THR A 201 1.21 14.46 -20.36
N ILE A 202 1.57 13.18 -20.51
CA ILE A 202 2.49 12.48 -19.63
C ILE A 202 3.64 11.97 -20.49
N THR A 203 4.87 12.23 -20.10
CA THR A 203 6.06 11.68 -20.77
C THR A 203 6.68 10.63 -19.87
N THR A 204 6.93 9.43 -20.38
CA THR A 204 7.64 8.36 -19.66
C THR A 204 8.91 7.96 -20.40
N ILE A 205 9.87 7.42 -19.64
CA ILE A 205 11.16 6.99 -20.19
C ILE A 205 11.33 5.49 -19.89
N GLY A 206 11.26 4.66 -20.92
CA GLY A 206 11.65 3.26 -20.87
C GLY A 206 13.13 3.08 -21.22
N SER A 207 13.85 2.24 -20.49
CA SER A 207 15.25 1.90 -20.80
C SER A 207 15.41 0.40 -21.05
N SER A 208 16.07 0.02 -22.14
CA SER A 208 16.43 -1.38 -22.44
C SER A 208 17.95 -1.53 -22.50
N GLY A 209 18.60 -1.32 -21.36
CA GLY A 209 20.07 -1.38 -21.23
C GLY A 209 20.73 -0.02 -21.05
N VAL A 210 22.03 0.07 -21.32
CA VAL A 210 22.82 1.29 -21.06
C VAL A 210 22.61 2.35 -22.13
N TYR A 211 22.46 1.94 -23.40
CA TYR A 211 22.44 2.84 -24.56
C TYR A 211 21.07 2.99 -25.22
N ASN A 212 20.06 2.24 -24.75
CA ASN A 212 18.77 2.15 -25.43
C ASN A 212 17.70 2.76 -24.54
N THR A 213 17.16 3.90 -24.98
CA THR A 213 16.12 4.64 -24.29
C THR A 213 14.97 4.89 -25.24
N VAL A 214 13.75 4.71 -24.76
CA VAL A 214 12.55 5.12 -25.49
C VAL A 214 11.78 6.10 -24.62
N VAL A 215 11.51 7.29 -25.16
CA VAL A 215 10.69 8.30 -24.53
C VAL A 215 9.31 8.28 -25.19
N TYR A 216 8.27 7.98 -24.42
CA TYR A 216 6.89 8.01 -24.90
C TYR A 216 6.19 9.25 -24.37
N THR A 217 5.53 10.01 -25.24
CA THR A 217 4.61 11.07 -24.84
C THR A 217 3.19 10.60 -25.08
N TYR A 218 2.42 10.55 -23.99
CA TYR A 218 1.01 10.22 -23.97
C TYR A 218 0.20 11.50 -23.89
N LYS A 219 -0.97 11.53 -24.52
CA LYS A 219 -1.93 12.63 -24.42
C LYS A 219 -3.30 12.11 -24.03
N GLN A 220 -3.92 12.76 -23.05
CA GLN A 220 -5.30 12.48 -22.69
C GLN A 220 -6.24 12.84 -23.84
N LYS A 221 -7.18 11.96 -24.13
CA LYS A 221 -8.27 12.15 -25.08
C LYS A 221 -9.56 11.57 -24.52
N GLU A 222 -10.66 12.18 -24.93
CA GLU A 222 -12.00 11.69 -24.61
C GLU A 222 -12.42 10.62 -25.61
N TYR A 223 -12.88 9.48 -25.10
CA TYR A 223 -13.41 8.39 -25.89
C TYR A 223 -14.87 8.15 -25.57
N SER A 224 -15.72 8.14 -26.59
CA SER A 224 -17.12 7.71 -26.43
C SER A 224 -17.19 6.23 -26.11
N THR A 225 -17.94 5.89 -25.07
CA THR A 225 -18.28 4.53 -24.68
C THR A 225 -19.77 4.46 -24.32
N MET A 226 -20.28 3.26 -24.06
CA MET A 226 -21.65 3.05 -23.60
C MET A 226 -21.64 2.65 -22.14
N ASP A 227 -22.32 3.42 -21.31
CA ASP A 227 -22.71 2.99 -19.97
C ASP A 227 -24.16 2.51 -20.04
N TRP A 228 -24.33 1.18 -20.04
CA TRP A 228 -25.60 0.51 -20.33
C TRP A 228 -26.25 1.01 -21.63
N ASN A 229 -27.20 1.94 -21.53
CA ASN A 229 -27.97 2.48 -22.64
C ASN A 229 -27.66 3.96 -22.95
N ARG A 230 -26.65 4.54 -22.30
CA ARG A 230 -26.29 5.95 -22.46
C ARG A 230 -24.87 6.10 -23.01
N PRO A 231 -24.68 6.85 -24.11
CA PRO A 231 -23.36 7.29 -24.53
C PRO A 231 -22.73 8.15 -23.44
N THR A 232 -21.53 7.79 -23.03
CA THR A 232 -20.70 8.55 -22.09
C THR A 232 -19.30 8.74 -22.66
N THR A 233 -18.51 9.62 -22.07
CA THR A 233 -17.10 9.80 -22.42
C THR A 233 -16.22 9.35 -21.27
N VAL A 234 -15.13 8.67 -21.61
CA VAL A 234 -14.09 8.31 -20.65
C VAL A 234 -12.75 8.85 -21.15
N PRO A 235 -11.95 9.49 -20.27
CA PRO A 235 -10.61 9.88 -20.62
C PRO A 235 -9.72 8.64 -20.78
N LYS A 236 -8.89 8.64 -21.82
CA LYS A 236 -7.81 7.66 -22.01
C LYS A 236 -6.56 8.34 -22.54
N PHE A 237 -5.44 7.66 -22.42
CA PHE A 237 -4.14 8.17 -22.87
C PHE A 237 -3.69 7.46 -24.15
N ASP A 238 -3.43 8.25 -25.18
CA ASP A 238 -2.82 7.76 -26.40
C ASP A 238 -1.35 8.15 -26.47
N ILE A 239 -0.48 7.23 -26.87
CA ILE A 239 0.86 7.60 -27.34
C ILE A 239 0.72 8.50 -28.57
N ILE A 240 1.25 9.72 -28.49
CA ILE A 240 1.30 10.68 -29.61
C ILE A 240 2.69 10.85 -30.20
N LYS A 241 3.74 10.50 -29.43
CA LYS A 241 5.14 10.60 -29.83
C LYS A 241 5.94 9.48 -29.18
N ALA A 242 6.90 8.92 -29.92
CA ALA A 242 7.92 8.03 -29.37
C ALA A 242 9.29 8.46 -29.91
N GLU A 243 10.26 8.67 -29.02
CA GLU A 243 11.66 8.97 -29.38
C GLU A 243 12.51 7.77 -28.97
N VAL A 244 13.11 7.11 -29.97
CA VAL A 244 13.96 5.93 -29.77
C VAL A 244 15.40 6.36 -29.95
N ILE A 245 16.18 6.22 -28.88
CA ILE A 245 17.62 6.47 -28.83
C ILE A 245 18.29 5.11 -28.67
N ASP A 246 19.13 4.72 -29.64
CA ASP A 246 19.83 3.44 -29.70
C ASP A 246 21.29 3.71 -30.08
N GLY A 247 22.14 3.88 -29.06
CA GLY A 247 23.51 4.35 -29.26
C GLY A 247 23.56 5.75 -29.88
N GLU A 248 24.08 5.86 -31.10
CA GLU A 248 24.13 7.12 -31.86
C GLU A 248 22.87 7.36 -32.72
N GLU A 249 22.03 6.34 -32.89
CA GLU A 249 20.80 6.48 -33.66
C GLU A 249 19.70 7.16 -32.84
N HIS A 250 19.05 8.15 -33.45
CA HIS A 250 17.91 8.84 -32.86
C HIS A 250 16.76 8.86 -33.88
N ARG A 251 15.70 8.12 -33.58
CA ARG A 251 14.49 8.01 -34.41
C ARG A 251 13.31 8.63 -33.68
N ILE A 252 12.54 9.46 -34.38
CA ILE A 252 11.35 10.10 -33.84
C ILE A 252 10.13 9.59 -34.60
N TYR A 253 9.17 9.07 -33.86
CA TYR A 253 7.87 8.66 -34.37
C TYR A 253 6.78 9.60 -33.84
N VAL A 254 5.87 10.01 -34.71
CA VAL A 254 4.70 10.82 -34.34
C VAL A 254 3.45 10.10 -34.79
N ARG A 255 2.41 10.10 -33.94
CA ARG A 255 1.14 9.46 -34.29
C ARG A 255 0.44 10.25 -35.39
N LYS A 256 0.16 9.59 -36.50
CA LYS A 256 -0.72 10.08 -37.56
C LYS A 256 -1.86 9.09 -37.76
N ARG A 257 -3.09 9.56 -37.55
CA ARG A 257 -4.29 8.70 -37.46
C ARG A 257 -4.06 7.62 -36.40
N ASP A 258 -4.05 6.35 -36.79
CA ASP A 258 -4.06 5.23 -35.85
C ASP A 258 -2.66 4.65 -35.57
N LYS A 259 -1.64 5.08 -36.32
CA LYS A 259 -0.27 4.52 -36.25
C LYS A 259 0.80 5.57 -35.97
N LEU A 260 1.90 5.11 -35.38
CA LEU A 260 3.14 5.88 -35.27
C LEU A 260 3.89 5.83 -36.59
N GLU A 261 4.33 7.00 -37.08
CA GLU A 261 5.10 7.12 -38.32
C GLU A 261 6.47 7.76 -38.03
N LEU A 262 7.53 7.21 -38.62
CA LEU A 262 8.87 7.78 -38.55
C LEU A 262 8.88 9.15 -39.24
N VAL A 263 9.38 10.17 -38.56
CA VAL A 263 9.52 11.55 -39.09
C VAL A 263 10.94 12.06 -39.08
N LYS A 264 11.83 11.42 -38.32
CA LYS A 264 13.26 11.70 -38.25
C LYS A 264 14.00 10.42 -37.88
#